data_AF-B2ZTJ6-F1
#
_entry.id   AF-B2ZTJ6-F1
#
_cell.length_a   1.000
_cell.length_b   1.000
_cell.length_c   1.000
_cell.angle_alpha   90.00
_cell.angle_beta   90.00
_cell.angle_gamma   90.00
#
_symmetry.space_group_name_H-M   'P 1'
#
loop_
_entity.id
_entity.type
_entity.pdbx_description
1 polymer ?
#
loop_
_entity_poly.entity_id
_entity_poly.type
_entity_poly.pdbx_seq_one_letter_code
_entity_poly.pdbx_strand_id
1 'polypeptide(L)'
;LTSTDRWHVPVNWVLSTDPNFNDTSPQGWIPPSFPAVAIDIPGLNQAEWYIVNKQQTGYYRVNYDVQNWAALASVLNSTHELIHVLNRAQIIDDAFNLARNGRVNYNYALEISRYLVREEDYIPWAAANAAFAYLDVVLTGSEVYHLFQRYVLELTAPLYSSLGFNNTANDEFVTAYHRTIVLNFNRRFGNEHCVETAQEMLESFRTTQVRLAADIQTTVYCSGLRG
;
A
#
# COMPACT_ATOMS: atom_id res chain seq x y z
N LEU A 1 -12.32 17.04 -16.95
CA LEU A 1 -12.51 17.62 -15.60
C LEU A 1 -13.08 19.02 -15.78
N THR A 2 -14.40 19.17 -15.85
CA THR A 2 -15.11 20.42 -16.16
C THR A 2 -16.14 20.79 -15.08
N SER A 3 -16.06 20.17 -13.90
CA SER A 3 -16.97 20.44 -12.79
C SER A 3 -16.66 21.80 -12.15
N THR A 4 -17.73 22.56 -11.88
CA THR A 4 -17.71 23.81 -11.10
C THR A 4 -17.86 23.56 -9.60
N ASP A 5 -17.99 22.30 -9.17
CA ASP A 5 -18.18 21.96 -7.76
C ASP A 5 -16.95 22.36 -6.93
N ARG A 6 -17.21 22.89 -5.74
CA ARG A 6 -16.20 23.35 -4.79
C ARG A 6 -16.67 22.97 -3.39
N TRP A 7 -15.73 22.58 -2.53
CA TRP A 7 -16.02 22.09 -1.19
C TRP A 7 -15.29 22.92 -0.14
N HIS A 8 -15.90 23.04 1.04
CA HIS A 8 -15.16 23.41 2.24
C HIS A 8 -14.35 22.19 2.68
N VAL A 9 -13.03 22.29 2.63
CA VAL A 9 -12.14 21.16 2.95
C VAL A 9 -11.42 21.44 4.26
N PRO A 10 -11.71 20.69 5.34
CA PRO A 10 -10.91 20.78 6.56
C PRO A 10 -9.54 20.16 6.30
N VAL A 11 -8.49 20.89 6.66
CA VAL A 11 -7.10 20.44 6.50
C VAL A 11 -6.38 20.46 7.84
N ASN A 12 -5.51 19.48 8.02
CA ASN A 12 -4.55 19.38 9.10
C ASN A 12 -3.26 18.82 8.50
N TRP A 13 -2.14 18.98 9.19
CA TRP A 13 -0.83 18.60 8.66
C TRP A 13 0.11 18.12 9.76
N VAL A 14 1.06 17.28 9.37
CA VAL A 14 2.23 16.90 10.16
C VAL A 14 3.46 17.37 9.44
N LEU A 15 4.42 17.88 10.23
CA LEU A 15 5.74 18.26 9.76
C LEU A 15 6.77 17.29 10.34
N SER A 16 7.86 17.07 9.63
CA SER A 16 8.96 16.23 10.11
C SER A 16 9.58 16.72 11.43
N THR A 17 9.45 18.02 11.74
CA THR A 17 9.94 18.64 12.98
C THR A 17 9.10 18.31 14.21
N ASP A 18 7.84 17.92 14.03
CA ASP A 18 6.93 17.46 15.08
C ASP A 18 5.97 16.38 14.50
N PRO A 19 6.42 15.12 14.39
CA PRO A 19 5.70 14.04 13.72
C PRO A 19 4.51 13.49 14.55
N ASN A 20 3.58 14.37 14.97
CA ASN A 20 2.44 14.01 15.80
C ASN A 20 1.12 13.86 15.00
N PHE A 21 0.66 12.61 14.89
CA PHE A 21 -0.54 12.24 14.14
C PHE A 21 -1.81 12.10 15.00
N ASN A 22 -1.73 12.30 16.32
CA ASN A 22 -2.83 11.95 17.24
C ASN A 22 -3.99 12.94 17.20
N ASP A 23 -3.71 14.24 17.14
CA ASP A 23 -4.75 15.26 16.99
C ASP A 23 -5.08 15.46 15.51
N THR A 24 -6.26 14.95 15.11
CA THR A 24 -6.81 15.03 13.75
C THR A 24 -7.78 16.19 13.57
N SER A 25 -7.89 17.10 14.53
CA SER A 25 -8.73 18.29 14.42
C SER A 25 -8.29 19.16 13.23
N PRO A 26 -9.21 19.84 12.53
CA PRO A 26 -8.84 20.76 11.47
C PRO A 26 -7.97 21.91 12.00
N GLN A 27 -6.82 22.13 11.37
CA GLN A 27 -5.92 23.26 11.63
C GLN A 27 -6.14 24.42 10.64
N GLY A 28 -6.84 24.14 9.54
CA GLY A 28 -7.25 25.13 8.56
C GLY A 28 -8.45 24.66 7.75
N TRP A 29 -9.01 25.57 6.96
CA TRP A 29 -10.12 25.28 6.05
C TRP A 29 -9.80 25.88 4.69
N ILE A 30 -9.87 25.05 3.65
CA ILE A 30 -9.84 25.53 2.27
C ILE A 30 -11.27 25.97 1.92
N PRO A 31 -11.51 27.26 1.64
CA PRO A 31 -12.83 27.72 1.23
C PRO A 31 -13.12 27.28 -0.21
N PRO A 32 -14.40 27.17 -0.61
CA PRO A 32 -14.84 26.79 -1.95
C PRO A 32 -14.64 27.93 -2.97
N SER A 33 -13.42 28.45 -3.05
CA SER A 33 -13.03 29.62 -3.84
C SER A 33 -12.23 29.23 -5.09
N PHE A 34 -12.21 30.13 -6.07
CA PHE A 34 -11.40 29.98 -7.28
C PHE A 34 -10.79 31.34 -7.67
N PRO A 35 -9.45 31.46 -7.83
CA PRO A 35 -8.43 30.41 -7.63
C PRO A 35 -8.38 29.94 -6.17
N ALA A 36 -7.78 28.76 -5.95
CA ALA A 36 -7.63 28.22 -4.60
C ALA A 36 -6.76 29.14 -3.74
N VAL A 37 -7.12 29.28 -2.46
CA VAL A 37 -6.38 30.09 -1.49
C VAL A 37 -5.30 29.21 -0.85
N ALA A 38 -4.06 29.70 -0.84
CA ALA A 38 -2.97 29.06 -0.12
C ALA A 38 -3.15 29.24 1.40
N ILE A 39 -2.76 28.22 2.16
CA ILE A 39 -2.67 28.29 3.62
C ILE A 39 -1.20 28.28 3.99
N ASP A 40 -0.77 29.30 4.74
CA ASP A 40 0.57 29.31 5.33
C ASP A 40 0.62 28.27 6.45
N ILE A 41 1.55 27.32 6.32
CA ILE A 41 1.81 26.29 7.32
C ILE A 41 3.00 26.74 8.17
N PRO A 42 2.79 27.11 9.44
CA PRO A 42 3.89 27.53 10.31
C PRO A 42 4.94 26.42 10.46
N GLY A 43 6.22 26.75 10.27
CA GLY A 43 7.33 25.82 10.39
C GLY A 43 7.60 24.95 9.16
N LEU A 44 6.80 25.06 8.09
CA LEU A 44 6.98 24.26 6.88
C LEU A 44 8.37 24.43 6.25
N ASN A 45 8.94 25.63 6.30
CA ASN A 45 10.27 25.95 5.77
C ASN A 45 11.43 25.26 6.53
N GLN A 46 11.15 24.70 7.70
CA GLN A 46 12.12 23.94 8.51
C GLN A 46 11.89 22.43 8.40
N ALA A 47 10.80 22.00 7.76
CA ALA A 47 10.43 20.61 7.62
C ALA A 47 11.12 19.97 6.40
N GLU A 48 11.64 18.76 6.59
CA GLU A 48 12.21 17.94 5.51
C GLU A 48 11.11 17.29 4.69
N TRP A 49 10.02 16.90 5.34
CA TRP A 49 8.81 16.39 4.73
C TRP A 49 7.59 16.87 5.50
N TYR A 50 6.45 16.89 4.81
CA TYR A 50 5.16 17.16 5.41
C TYR A 50 4.08 16.24 4.84
N ILE A 51 3.07 15.95 5.66
CA ILE A 51 1.91 15.14 5.30
C ILE A 51 0.66 15.94 5.64
N VAL A 52 -0.27 16.03 4.69
CA VAL A 52 -1.59 16.62 4.92
C VAL A 52 -2.60 15.49 5.09
N ASN A 53 -3.67 15.75 5.86
CA ASN A 53 -4.76 14.81 6.15
C ASN A 53 -4.32 13.69 7.10
N LYS A 54 -4.00 14.06 8.34
CA LYS A 54 -3.68 13.14 9.44
C LYS A 54 -4.71 12.01 9.52
N GLN A 55 -4.21 10.79 9.48
CA GLN A 55 -4.97 9.55 9.51
C GLN A 55 -6.05 9.43 8.41
N GLN A 56 -5.95 10.21 7.35
CA GLN A 56 -6.89 10.24 6.22
C GLN A 56 -8.35 10.50 6.66
N THR A 57 -8.58 11.31 7.70
CA THR A 57 -9.94 11.62 8.19
C THR A 57 -10.74 12.50 7.24
N GLY A 58 -10.06 13.31 6.43
CA GLY A 58 -10.63 14.12 5.37
C GLY A 58 -10.91 13.34 4.09
N TYR A 59 -12.05 13.57 3.47
CA TYR A 59 -12.45 12.92 2.21
C TYR A 59 -11.85 13.62 0.98
N TYR A 60 -10.53 13.52 0.83
CA TYR A 60 -9.79 14.05 -0.31
C TYR A 60 -8.43 13.36 -0.47
N ARG A 61 -7.88 13.43 -1.68
CA ARG A 61 -6.52 12.97 -1.99
C ARG A 61 -5.55 14.14 -1.86
N VAL A 62 -4.32 13.85 -1.47
CA VAL A 62 -3.25 14.85 -1.38
C VAL A 62 -2.22 14.59 -2.46
N ASN A 63 -1.88 15.64 -3.22
CA ASN A 63 -0.73 15.62 -4.11
C ASN A 63 0.33 16.58 -3.60
N TYR A 64 1.59 16.18 -3.71
CA TYR A 64 2.73 16.97 -3.29
C TYR A 64 3.60 17.35 -4.50
N ASP A 65 4.45 18.35 -4.31
CA ASP A 65 5.56 18.61 -5.22
C ASP A 65 6.57 17.43 -5.23
N VAL A 66 7.46 17.44 -6.23
CA VAL A 66 8.44 16.38 -6.45
C VAL A 66 9.39 16.22 -5.26
N GLN A 67 9.76 17.34 -4.63
CA GLN A 67 10.71 17.36 -3.51
C GLN A 67 10.11 16.65 -2.30
N ASN A 68 8.85 16.95 -1.96
CA ASN A 68 8.18 16.29 -0.85
C ASN A 68 7.85 14.82 -1.15
N TRP A 69 7.49 14.44 -2.38
CA TRP A 69 7.38 13.02 -2.74
C TRP A 69 8.69 12.25 -2.53
N ALA A 70 9.83 12.84 -2.91
CA ALA A 70 11.14 12.24 -2.68
C ALA A 70 11.50 12.16 -1.18
N ALA A 71 11.19 13.21 -0.41
CA ALA A 71 11.41 13.22 1.03
C ALA A 71 10.54 12.17 1.76
N LEU A 72 9.28 12.00 1.35
CA LEU A 72 8.40 10.95 1.85
C LEU A 72 8.93 9.55 1.54
N ALA A 73 9.41 9.32 0.32
CA ALA A 73 10.05 8.05 -0.03
C ALA A 73 11.29 7.80 0.83
N SER A 74 12.10 8.81 1.11
CA SER A 74 13.28 8.70 1.96
C SER A 74 12.92 8.29 3.39
N VAL A 75 11.96 8.97 4.05
CA VAL A 75 11.60 8.65 5.45
C VAL A 75 10.88 7.32 5.57
N LEU A 76 10.02 6.96 4.60
CA LEU A 76 9.43 5.62 4.54
C LEU A 76 10.53 4.57 4.38
N ASN A 77 11.53 4.87 3.55
CA ASN A 77 12.64 3.95 3.32
C ASN A 77 13.70 3.92 4.43
N SER A 78 13.58 4.71 5.50
CA SER A 78 14.51 4.68 6.64
C SER A 78 13.80 4.31 7.94
N THR A 79 12.74 5.02 8.28
CA THR A 79 12.03 4.95 9.56
C THR A 79 10.53 5.19 9.34
N HIS A 80 9.90 4.33 8.53
CA HIS A 80 8.47 4.44 8.19
C HIS A 80 7.55 4.52 9.41
N GLU A 81 7.90 3.88 10.53
CA GLU A 81 7.11 3.90 11.77
C GLU A 81 6.92 5.31 12.37
N LEU A 82 7.76 6.29 11.99
CA LEU A 82 7.52 7.71 12.33
C LEU A 82 6.22 8.24 11.71
N ILE A 83 5.78 7.66 10.59
CA ILE A 83 4.52 8.00 9.92
C ILE A 83 3.45 7.02 10.37
N HIS A 84 2.33 7.58 10.86
CA HIS A 84 1.18 6.79 11.27
C HIS A 84 0.71 5.81 10.17
N VAL A 85 0.36 4.58 10.55
CA VAL A 85 -0.01 3.49 9.64
C VAL A 85 -1.06 3.89 8.60
N LEU A 86 -2.11 4.63 9.01
CA LEU A 86 -3.14 5.15 8.11
C LEU A 86 -2.59 6.15 7.08
N ASN A 87 -1.62 7.00 7.46
CA ASN A 87 -0.99 7.91 6.51
C ASN A 87 -0.02 7.19 5.58
N ARG A 88 0.66 6.12 6.02
CA ARG A 88 1.47 5.30 5.10
C ARG A 88 0.60 4.68 4.02
N ALA A 89 -0.56 4.13 4.40
CA ALA A 89 -1.56 3.63 3.46
C ALA A 89 -2.10 4.73 2.52
N GLN A 90 -2.41 5.91 3.06
CA GLN A 90 -2.84 7.07 2.26
C GLN A 90 -1.77 7.47 1.23
N ILE A 91 -0.50 7.57 1.62
CA ILE A 91 0.60 7.97 0.72
C ILE A 91 0.69 6.99 -0.45
N ILE A 92 0.63 5.68 -0.20
CA ILE A 92 0.62 4.66 -1.26
C ILE A 92 -0.62 4.85 -2.15
N ASP A 93 -1.81 4.88 -1.55
CA ASP A 93 -3.07 4.98 -2.32
C ASP A 93 -3.11 6.25 -3.18
N ASP A 94 -2.75 7.41 -2.61
CA ASP A 94 -2.70 8.68 -3.32
C ASP A 94 -1.65 8.67 -4.42
N ALA A 95 -0.42 8.23 -4.15
CA ALA A 95 0.64 8.20 -5.15
C ALA A 95 0.25 7.37 -6.39
N PHE A 96 -0.30 6.17 -6.19
CA PHE A 96 -0.68 5.30 -7.31
C PHE A 96 -1.92 5.79 -8.05
N ASN A 97 -2.93 6.36 -7.36
CA ASN A 97 -4.11 6.90 -8.04
C ASN A 97 -3.81 8.20 -8.80
N LEU A 98 -2.91 9.04 -8.27
CA LEU A 98 -2.40 10.22 -8.96
C LEU A 98 -1.51 9.84 -10.15
N ALA A 99 -0.71 8.78 -10.03
CA ALA A 99 0.07 8.27 -11.15
C ALA A 99 -0.82 7.73 -12.27
N ARG A 100 -1.83 6.92 -11.91
CA ARG A 100 -2.83 6.38 -12.83
C ARG A 100 -3.55 7.45 -13.65
N ASN A 101 -3.75 8.64 -13.07
CA ASN A 101 -4.46 9.74 -13.74
C ASN A 101 -3.53 10.81 -14.33
N GLY A 102 -2.21 10.55 -14.37
CA GLY A 102 -1.21 11.42 -15.00
C GLY A 102 -0.82 12.67 -14.21
N ARG A 103 -1.20 12.80 -12.94
CA ARG A 103 -0.82 13.95 -12.08
C ARG A 103 0.54 13.79 -11.41
N VAL A 104 1.01 12.55 -11.26
CA VAL A 104 2.32 12.18 -10.74
C VAL A 104 2.91 11.15 -11.70
N ASN A 105 4.24 11.11 -11.84
CA ASN A 105 4.88 10.07 -12.64
C ASN A 105 4.99 8.77 -11.81
N TYR A 106 4.75 7.62 -12.45
CA TYR A 106 4.84 6.30 -11.81
C TYR A 106 6.18 6.04 -11.13
N ASN A 107 7.27 6.68 -11.54
CA ASN A 107 8.56 6.56 -10.85
C ASN A 107 8.46 6.94 -9.36
N TYR A 108 7.70 7.97 -9.00
CA TYR A 108 7.52 8.37 -7.60
C TYR A 108 6.65 7.39 -6.82
N ALA A 109 5.56 6.91 -7.43
CA ALA A 109 4.69 5.91 -6.79
C ALA A 109 5.45 4.58 -6.54
N LEU A 110 6.24 4.14 -7.52
CA LEU A 110 7.10 2.96 -7.39
C LEU A 110 8.25 3.19 -6.40
N GLU A 111 8.84 4.38 -6.34
CA GLU A 111 9.88 4.70 -5.37
C GLU A 111 9.31 4.69 -3.94
N ILE A 112 8.12 5.25 -3.73
CA ILE A 112 7.38 5.15 -2.47
C ILE A 112 7.18 3.69 -2.10
N SER A 113 6.64 2.83 -2.98
CA SER A 113 6.33 1.44 -2.59
C SER A 113 7.55 0.58 -2.28
N ARG A 114 8.79 1.03 -2.55
CA ARG A 114 10.01 0.27 -2.19
C ARG A 114 10.12 0.00 -0.70
N TYR A 115 9.61 0.88 0.15
CA TYR A 115 9.71 0.68 1.58
C TYR A 115 8.91 -0.54 2.09
N LEU A 116 7.92 -1.03 1.31
CA LEU A 116 7.05 -2.14 1.67
C LEU A 116 7.81 -3.42 2.04
N VAL A 117 9.05 -3.57 1.57
CA VAL A 117 9.94 -4.67 1.99
C VAL A 117 10.16 -4.72 3.52
N ARG A 118 9.92 -3.63 4.25
CA ARG A 118 9.96 -3.55 5.73
C ARG A 118 8.59 -3.31 6.37
N GLU A 119 7.53 -3.24 5.58
CA GLU A 119 6.19 -2.97 6.13
C GLU A 119 5.58 -4.26 6.66
N GLU A 120 5.19 -4.24 7.93
CA GLU A 120 4.54 -5.38 8.61
C GLU A 120 3.05 -5.12 8.89
N ASP A 121 2.59 -3.87 8.76
CA ASP A 121 1.18 -3.54 8.97
C ASP A 121 0.33 -3.90 7.74
N TYR A 122 -0.86 -4.43 8.01
CA TYR A 122 -1.81 -4.81 6.95
C TYR A 122 -2.32 -3.61 6.14
N ILE A 123 -2.59 -2.47 6.78
CA ILE A 123 -3.32 -1.37 6.12
C ILE A 123 -2.53 -0.81 4.91
N PRO A 124 -1.22 -0.54 5.02
CA PRO A 124 -0.45 -0.07 3.86
C PRO A 124 -0.31 -1.14 2.78
N TRP A 125 -0.22 -2.42 3.16
CA TRP A 125 -0.27 -3.54 2.21
C TRP A 125 -1.63 -3.66 1.50
N ALA A 126 -2.74 -3.36 2.17
CA ALA A 126 -4.06 -3.32 1.56
C ALA A 126 -4.16 -2.20 0.51
N ALA A 127 -3.58 -1.02 0.77
CA ALA A 127 -3.47 0.07 -0.21
C ALA A 127 -2.59 -0.34 -1.41
N ALA A 128 -1.43 -0.93 -1.14
CA ALA A 128 -0.54 -1.46 -2.18
C ALA A 128 -1.22 -2.55 -3.01
N ASN A 129 -2.05 -3.38 -2.38
CA ASN A 129 -2.76 -4.46 -3.05
C ASN A 129 -3.68 -3.95 -4.17
N ALA A 130 -4.46 -2.90 -3.90
CA ALA A 130 -5.32 -2.28 -4.91
C ALA A 130 -4.52 -1.69 -6.07
N ALA A 131 -3.39 -1.02 -5.77
CA ALA A 131 -2.51 -0.44 -6.77
C ALA A 131 -1.85 -1.50 -7.67
N PHE A 132 -1.28 -2.55 -7.07
CA PHE A 132 -0.60 -3.61 -7.79
C PHE A 132 -1.56 -4.51 -8.56
N ALA A 133 -2.78 -4.74 -8.07
CA ALA A 133 -3.82 -5.45 -8.83
C ALA A 133 -4.19 -4.71 -10.12
N TYR A 134 -4.26 -3.38 -10.09
CA TYR A 134 -4.46 -2.58 -11.29
C TYR A 134 -3.28 -2.69 -12.26
N LEU A 135 -2.04 -2.56 -11.76
CA LEU A 135 -0.84 -2.69 -12.58
C LEU A 135 -0.67 -4.09 -13.15
N ASP A 136 -1.03 -5.15 -12.42
CA ASP A 136 -1.03 -6.52 -12.94
C ASP A 136 -1.87 -6.61 -14.21
N VAL A 137 -3.10 -6.10 -14.17
CA VAL A 137 -4.01 -6.11 -15.33
C VAL A 137 -3.46 -5.28 -16.48
N VAL A 138 -2.96 -4.07 -16.21
CA VAL A 138 -2.49 -3.16 -17.25
C VAL A 138 -1.19 -3.64 -17.90
N LEU A 139 -0.29 -4.23 -17.13
CA LEU A 139 1.02 -4.67 -17.61
C LEU A 139 1.00 -6.09 -18.17
N THR A 140 -0.02 -6.90 -17.88
CA THR A 140 -0.13 -8.27 -18.43
C THR A 140 0.00 -8.26 -19.95
N GLY A 141 0.91 -9.07 -20.49
CA GLY A 141 1.18 -9.19 -21.92
C GLY A 141 2.14 -8.15 -22.49
N SER A 142 2.58 -7.17 -21.69
CA SER A 142 3.65 -6.24 -22.07
C SER A 142 5.04 -6.85 -21.89
N GLU A 143 6.04 -6.34 -22.61
CA GLU A 143 7.44 -6.78 -22.51
C GLU A 143 8.04 -6.55 -21.12
N VAL A 144 7.53 -5.56 -20.38
CA VAL A 144 8.01 -5.18 -19.05
C VAL A 144 7.31 -5.90 -17.91
N TYR A 145 6.30 -6.73 -18.19
CA TYR A 145 5.52 -7.42 -17.16
C TYR A 145 6.38 -8.24 -16.21
N HIS A 146 7.37 -8.96 -16.74
CA HIS A 146 8.29 -9.77 -15.95
C HIS A 146 9.10 -8.94 -14.92
N LEU A 147 9.42 -7.68 -15.24
CA LEU A 147 10.09 -6.78 -14.30
C LEU A 147 9.16 -6.41 -13.14
N PHE A 148 7.89 -6.17 -13.43
CA PHE A 148 6.87 -5.90 -12.41
C PHE A 148 6.62 -7.12 -11.53
N GLN A 149 6.53 -8.31 -12.11
CA GLN A 149 6.40 -9.56 -11.36
C GLN A 149 7.56 -9.73 -10.37
N ARG A 150 8.81 -9.58 -10.84
CA ARG A 150 10.00 -9.65 -9.98
C ARG A 150 9.98 -8.58 -8.89
N TYR A 151 9.63 -7.35 -9.23
CA TYR A 151 9.53 -6.25 -8.27
C TYR A 151 8.56 -6.56 -7.12
N VAL A 152 7.35 -7.05 -7.40
CA VAL A 152 6.39 -7.37 -6.33
C VAL A 152 6.81 -8.60 -5.52
N LEU A 153 7.45 -9.59 -6.15
CA LEU A 153 8.03 -10.73 -5.43
C LEU A 153 9.12 -10.28 -4.44
N GLU A 154 10.01 -9.36 -4.85
CA GLU A 154 11.04 -8.79 -3.98
C GLU A 154 10.43 -8.04 -2.79
N LEU A 155 9.39 -7.23 -3.02
CA LEU A 155 8.71 -6.50 -1.94
C LEU A 155 8.02 -7.43 -0.95
N THR A 156 7.39 -8.50 -1.44
CA THR A 156 6.59 -9.40 -0.59
C THR A 156 7.43 -10.49 0.08
N ALA A 157 8.70 -10.67 -0.30
CA ALA A 157 9.52 -11.77 0.19
C ALA A 157 9.63 -11.84 1.73
N PRO A 158 9.92 -10.75 2.47
CA PRO A 158 10.04 -10.82 3.93
C PRO A 158 8.74 -11.22 4.61
N LEU A 159 7.62 -10.66 4.13
CA LEU A 159 6.30 -10.93 4.67
C LEU A 159 5.79 -12.33 4.28
N TYR A 160 6.18 -12.83 3.11
CA TYR A 160 5.95 -14.22 2.72
C TYR A 160 6.70 -15.18 3.64
N SER A 161 7.95 -14.87 3.99
CA SER A 161 8.73 -15.66 4.95
C SER A 161 8.13 -15.65 6.35
N SER A 162 7.52 -14.55 6.80
CA SER A 162 6.91 -14.48 8.13
C SER A 162 5.53 -15.13 8.22
N LEU A 163 4.65 -14.92 7.22
CA LEU A 163 3.26 -15.42 7.25
C LEU A 163 3.08 -16.78 6.57
N GLY A 164 3.65 -16.94 5.37
CA GLY A 164 3.55 -18.15 4.55
C GLY A 164 2.15 -18.79 4.53
N PHE A 165 2.11 -20.13 4.60
CA PHE A 165 0.89 -20.91 4.77
C PHE A 165 0.59 -21.26 6.24
N ASN A 166 1.35 -20.71 7.18
CA ASN A 166 1.25 -21.04 8.59
C ASN A 166 0.12 -20.25 9.23
N ASN A 167 -1.05 -20.88 9.38
CA ASN A 167 -2.15 -20.35 10.19
C ASN A 167 -1.93 -20.80 11.65
N THR A 168 -1.87 -19.84 12.58
CA THR A 168 -1.76 -20.14 14.01
C THR A 168 -3.04 -19.77 14.74
N ALA A 169 -3.38 -20.50 15.81
CA ALA A 169 -4.56 -20.19 16.63
C ALA A 169 -4.48 -18.82 17.33
N ASN A 170 -3.29 -18.20 17.36
CA ASN A 170 -3.04 -16.89 17.96
C ASN A 170 -2.99 -15.77 16.92
N ASP A 171 -3.26 -16.06 15.64
CA ASP A 171 -3.32 -15.03 14.62
C ASP A 171 -4.39 -13.98 14.97
N GLU A 172 -4.01 -12.71 14.89
CA GLU A 172 -5.00 -11.64 14.90
C GLU A 172 -5.94 -11.77 13.69
N PHE A 173 -7.16 -11.25 13.83
CA PHE A 173 -8.14 -11.30 12.74
C PHE A 173 -7.61 -10.72 11.42
N VAL A 174 -6.77 -9.67 11.49
CA VAL A 174 -6.19 -9.00 10.33
C VAL A 174 -5.08 -9.82 9.65
N THR A 175 -4.40 -10.71 10.39
CA THR A 175 -3.30 -11.53 9.88
C THR A 175 -3.75 -12.44 8.74
N ALA A 176 -4.97 -12.98 8.81
CA ALA A 176 -5.55 -13.79 7.73
C ALA A 176 -5.71 -13.01 6.41
N TYR A 177 -6.13 -11.73 6.48
CA TYR A 177 -6.22 -10.86 5.31
C TYR A 177 -4.83 -10.51 4.78
N HIS A 178 -3.88 -10.28 5.68
CA HIS A 178 -2.50 -10.00 5.31
C HIS A 178 -1.87 -11.17 4.56
N ARG A 179 -2.02 -12.39 5.10
CA ARG A 179 -1.60 -13.64 4.46
C ARG A 179 -2.23 -13.81 3.09
N THR A 180 -3.53 -13.51 2.95
CA THR A 180 -4.23 -13.61 1.68
C THR A 180 -3.60 -12.71 0.61
N ILE A 181 -3.27 -11.46 0.92
CA ILE A 181 -2.60 -10.53 -0.02
C ILE A 181 -1.26 -11.12 -0.48
N VAL A 182 -0.45 -11.56 0.48
CA VAL A 182 0.93 -12.02 0.23
C VAL A 182 0.94 -13.31 -0.59
N LEU A 183 0.11 -14.28 -0.20
CA LEU A 183 -0.03 -15.54 -0.92
C LEU A 183 -0.56 -15.32 -2.34
N ASN A 184 -1.51 -14.41 -2.53
CA ASN A 184 -2.04 -14.08 -3.85
C ASN A 184 -0.95 -13.51 -4.77
N PHE A 185 -0.13 -12.57 -4.29
CA PHE A 185 0.97 -12.03 -5.09
C PHE A 185 2.01 -13.09 -5.43
N ASN A 186 2.47 -13.84 -4.43
CA ASN A 186 3.50 -14.86 -4.62
C ASN A 186 3.03 -15.95 -5.59
N ARG A 187 1.78 -16.42 -5.43
CA ARG A 187 1.13 -17.31 -6.39
C ARG A 187 1.03 -16.71 -7.79
N ARG A 188 0.53 -15.48 -7.91
CA ARG A 188 0.21 -14.84 -9.19
C ARG A 188 1.47 -14.60 -10.01
N PHE A 189 2.56 -14.23 -9.36
CA PHE A 189 3.81 -13.84 -9.98
C PHE A 189 4.87 -14.94 -10.06
N GLY A 190 4.51 -16.17 -9.66
CA GLY A 190 5.33 -17.36 -9.94
C GLY A 190 6.43 -17.62 -8.91
N ASN A 191 6.19 -17.31 -7.64
CA ASN A 191 7.04 -17.82 -6.55
C ASN A 191 6.94 -19.35 -6.51
N GLU A 192 8.02 -20.03 -6.90
CA GLU A 192 8.09 -21.51 -6.99
C GLU A 192 7.74 -22.17 -5.67
N HIS A 193 8.35 -21.74 -4.56
CA HIS A 193 8.05 -22.28 -3.23
C HIS A 193 6.57 -22.13 -2.85
N CYS A 194 5.93 -21.01 -3.23
CA CYS A 194 4.50 -20.81 -2.98
C CYS A 194 3.62 -21.77 -3.79
N VAL A 195 4.00 -22.06 -5.04
CA VAL A 195 3.28 -22.98 -5.92
C VAL A 195 3.46 -24.42 -5.46
N GLU A 196 4.70 -24.85 -5.19
CA GLU A 196 5.03 -26.19 -4.72
C GLU A 196 4.35 -26.50 -3.38
N THR A 197 4.46 -25.59 -2.41
CA THR A 197 3.78 -25.75 -1.11
C THR A 197 2.27 -25.91 -1.28
N ALA A 198 1.66 -25.13 -2.17
CA ALA A 198 0.22 -25.24 -2.42
C ALA A 198 -0.17 -26.57 -3.09
N GLN A 199 0.68 -27.12 -3.97
CA GLN A 199 0.47 -28.44 -4.57
C GLN A 199 0.57 -29.54 -3.51
N GLU A 200 1.59 -29.50 -2.65
CA GLU A 200 1.75 -30.44 -1.54
C GLU A 200 0.56 -30.42 -0.58
N MET A 201 0.08 -29.22 -0.23
CA MET A 201 -1.10 -29.05 0.63
C MET A 201 -2.37 -29.59 -0.02
N LEU A 202 -2.54 -29.43 -1.34
CA LEU A 202 -3.68 -29.99 -2.07
C LEU A 202 -3.65 -31.52 -2.08
N GLU A 203 -2.49 -32.11 -2.31
CA GLU A 203 -2.30 -33.57 -2.28
C GLU A 203 -2.52 -34.16 -0.89
N SER A 204 -2.01 -33.48 0.15
CA SER A 204 -2.27 -33.83 1.54
C SER A 204 -3.76 -33.75 1.87
N PHE A 205 -4.47 -32.70 1.43
CA PHE A 205 -5.92 -32.59 1.60
C PHE A 205 -6.67 -33.75 0.91
N ARG A 206 -6.27 -34.11 -0.31
CA ARG A 206 -6.90 -35.20 -1.09
C ARG A 206 -6.77 -36.55 -0.38
N THR A 207 -5.66 -36.79 0.30
CA THR A 207 -5.37 -38.06 0.98
C THR A 207 -5.91 -38.12 2.40
N THR A 208 -5.75 -37.06 3.17
CA THR A 208 -6.10 -37.03 4.60
C THR A 208 -7.53 -36.56 4.89
N GLN A 209 -8.13 -35.82 3.94
CA GLN A 209 -9.41 -35.10 4.12
C GLN A 209 -9.42 -34.09 5.29
N VAL A 210 -8.25 -33.71 5.81
CA VAL A 210 -8.12 -32.66 6.84
C VAL A 210 -8.40 -31.30 6.20
N ARG A 211 -9.43 -30.61 6.70
CA ARG A 211 -9.85 -29.32 6.12
C ARG A 211 -8.72 -28.29 6.19
N LEU A 212 -8.48 -27.62 5.05
CA LEU A 212 -7.61 -26.45 4.95
C LEU A 212 -8.23 -25.26 5.69
N ALA A 213 -7.39 -24.41 6.28
CA ALA A 213 -7.84 -23.16 6.88
C ALA A 213 -8.46 -22.23 5.83
N ALA A 214 -9.50 -21.49 6.21
CA ALA A 214 -10.33 -20.74 5.27
C ALA A 214 -9.55 -19.67 4.48
N ASP A 215 -8.55 -19.05 5.11
CA ASP A 215 -7.72 -17.98 4.55
C ASP A 215 -6.73 -18.47 3.47
N ILE A 216 -6.37 -19.76 3.47
CA ILE A 216 -5.44 -20.33 2.48
C ILE A 216 -6.13 -21.17 1.40
N GLN A 217 -7.40 -21.55 1.59
CA GLN A 217 -8.15 -22.43 0.66
C GLN A 217 -8.10 -21.94 -0.78
N THR A 218 -8.39 -20.66 -1.02
CA THR A 218 -8.38 -20.08 -2.37
C THR A 218 -7.00 -20.22 -3.02
N THR A 219 -5.93 -19.92 -2.28
CA THR A 219 -4.56 -20.06 -2.78
C THR A 219 -4.23 -21.51 -3.09
N VAL A 220 -4.51 -22.43 -2.16
CA VAL A 220 -4.21 -23.86 -2.31
C VAL A 220 -4.96 -24.46 -3.50
N TYR A 221 -6.27 -24.23 -3.62
CA TYR A 221 -7.05 -24.79 -4.72
C TYR A 221 -6.66 -24.19 -6.07
N CYS A 222 -6.41 -22.88 -6.12
CA CYS A 222 -6.07 -22.23 -7.37
C CYS A 222 -4.63 -22.60 -7.83
N SER A 223 -3.67 -22.75 -6.90
CA SER A 223 -2.28 -23.15 -7.17
C SER A 223 -2.07 -24.61 -7.39
N GLY A 224 -2.65 -25.46 -6.55
CA GLY A 224 -2.48 -26.89 -6.67
C GLY A 224 -2.95 -27.44 -8.02
N LEU A 225 -3.94 -26.78 -8.64
CA LEU A 225 -4.47 -27.15 -9.96
C LEU A 225 -3.73 -26.56 -11.17
N ARG A 226 -2.68 -25.74 -10.96
CA ARG A 226 -1.87 -25.20 -12.07
C ARG A 226 -0.78 -26.17 -12.57
N GLY A 227 -0.55 -27.29 -11.88
CA GLY A 227 0.37 -28.36 -12.28
C GLY A 227 -0.23 -29.29 -13.31
#